data_AF-A0A0B1RVL1-F1
#
_entry.id   AF-A0A0B1RVL1-F1
#
_cell.length_a   1.000
_cell.length_b   1.000
_cell.length_c   1.000
_cell.angle_alpha   90.00
_cell.angle_beta   90.00
_cell.angle_gamma   90.00
#
_symmetry.space_group_name_H-M   'P 1'
#
loop_
_entity.id
_entity.type
_entity.pdbx_description
1 polymer ?
#
loop_
_entity_poly.entity_id
_entity_poly.type
_entity_poly.pdbx_seq_one_letter_code
_entity_poly.pdbx_strand_id
1 'polypeptide(L)'
;MKDKRDSIDWQKVREEERRLKHDVMAHNHAFGAICPKAAGIIHLGATSCFVQDNADLIVIRDSVRHLLRRTATVLDRMATFADREKSHVT
;
A
#
# COMPACT_ATOMS: atom_id res chain seq x y z
N MET A 1 12.99 -15.64 -2.12
CA MET A 1 12.25 -14.38 -2.37
C MET A 1 10.89 -14.40 -1.69
N LYS A 2 9.97 -15.33 -2.02
CA LYS A 2 8.64 -15.42 -1.38
C LYS A 2 8.70 -15.50 0.15
N ASP A 3 9.54 -16.38 0.69
CA ASP A 3 9.69 -16.57 2.15
C ASP A 3 10.26 -15.34 2.88
N LYS A 4 10.86 -14.40 2.14
CA LYS A 4 11.47 -13.17 2.68
C LYS A 4 10.67 -11.92 2.34
N ARG A 5 9.52 -12.04 1.67
CA ARG A 5 8.69 -10.92 1.22
C ARG A 5 8.38 -9.93 2.35
N ASP A 6 8.03 -10.45 3.52
CA ASP A 6 7.62 -9.64 4.67
C ASP A 6 8.79 -9.29 5.61
N SER A 7 10.01 -9.74 5.28
CA SER A 7 11.22 -9.47 6.06
C SER A 7 11.92 -8.21 5.52
N ILE A 8 11.65 -7.05 6.12
CA ILE A 8 12.24 -5.78 5.69
C ILE A 8 13.31 -5.34 6.68
N ASP A 9 14.55 -5.21 6.21
CA ASP A 9 15.65 -4.60 6.98
C ASP A 9 15.62 -3.07 6.83
N TRP A 10 14.90 -2.42 7.74
CA TRP A 10 14.71 -0.96 7.73
C TRP A 10 16.01 -0.18 7.95
N GLN A 11 16.96 -0.74 8.69
CA GLN A 11 18.24 -0.06 8.92
C GLN A 11 19.04 -0.04 7.62
N LYS A 12 19.15 -1.20 6.95
CA LYS A 12 19.83 -1.31 5.66
C LYS A 12 19.19 -0.41 4.60
N VAL A 13 17.87 -0.36 4.53
CA VAL A 13 17.15 0.54 3.61
C VAL A 13 17.55 1.99 3.84
N ARG A 14 17.54 2.48 5.08
CA ARG A 14 17.90 3.89 5.38
C ARG A 14 19.36 4.21 5.04
N GLU A 15 20.27 3.28 5.32
CA GLU A 15 21.69 3.41 4.97
C GLU A 15 21.87 3.50 3.45
N GLU A 16 21.23 2.60 2.70
CA GLU A 16 21.29 2.57 1.24
C GLU A 16 20.61 3.79 0.61
N GLU A 17 19.48 4.24 1.14
CA GLU A 17 18.77 5.44 0.66
C GLU A 17 19.62 6.69 0.89
N ARG A 18 20.27 6.81 2.04
CA ARG A 18 21.20 7.92 2.31
C ARG A 18 22.37 7.93 1.33
N ARG A 19 22.87 6.75 0.92
CA ARG A 19 23.98 6.59 -0.04
C ARG A 19 23.56 6.85 -1.49
N LEU A 20 22.44 6.27 -1.91
CA LEU A 20 21.96 6.25 -3.28
C LEU A 20 21.08 7.44 -3.64
N LYS A 21 20.49 8.11 -2.64
CA LYS A 21 19.48 9.16 -2.81
C LYS A 21 18.28 8.71 -3.65
N HIS A 22 17.97 7.41 -3.59
CA HIS A 22 16.86 6.81 -4.31
C HIS A 22 16.29 5.65 -3.50
N ASP A 23 15.07 5.83 -3.02
CA ASP A 23 14.28 4.91 -2.18
C ASP A 23 14.04 3.54 -2.82
N VAL A 24 13.56 3.47 -4.07
CA VAL A 24 13.32 2.20 -4.77
C VAL A 24 14.61 1.41 -4.92
N MET A 25 15.70 2.10 -5.28
CA MET A 25 17.00 1.45 -5.41
C MET A 25 17.54 1.00 -4.05
N ALA A 26 17.33 1.76 -2.99
CA ALA A 26 17.67 1.36 -1.63
C ALA A 26 16.93 0.08 -1.21
N HIS A 27 15.63 0.00 -1.50
CA HIS A 27 14.83 -1.20 -1.28
C HIS A 27 15.30 -2.38 -2.14
N ASN A 28 15.66 -2.16 -3.41
CA ASN A 28 16.24 -3.22 -4.26
C ASN A 28 17.54 -3.77 -3.68
N HIS A 29 18.45 -2.90 -3.25
CA HIS A 29 19.73 -3.31 -2.64
C HIS A 29 19.53 -4.06 -1.32
N ALA A 30 18.67 -3.53 -0.44
CA ALA A 30 18.34 -4.19 0.83
C ALA A 30 17.66 -5.55 0.62
N PHE A 31 16.73 -5.64 -0.33
CA PHE A 31 16.03 -6.89 -0.63
C PHE A 31 16.92 -7.92 -1.33
N GLY A 32 17.82 -7.45 -2.20
CA GLY A 32 18.87 -8.27 -2.80
C GLY A 32 19.83 -8.87 -1.77
N ALA A 33 20.17 -8.12 -0.71
CA ALA A 33 21.04 -8.61 0.36
C ALA A 33 20.44 -9.81 1.12
N ILE A 34 19.12 -9.81 1.35
CA ILE A 34 18.43 -10.95 1.98
C ILE A 34 18.01 -12.04 0.99
N CYS A 35 18.07 -11.76 -0.32
CA CYS A 35 17.76 -12.68 -1.41
C CYS A 35 18.93 -12.82 -2.41
N PRO A 36 20.12 -13.29 -1.99
CA PRO A 36 21.34 -13.22 -2.80
C PRO A 36 21.23 -13.95 -4.16
N LYS A 37 20.52 -15.09 -4.21
CA LYS A 37 20.29 -15.83 -5.46
C LYS A 37 19.43 -15.07 -6.49
N ALA A 38 18.59 -14.14 -6.03
CA ALA A 38 17.69 -13.36 -6.89
C ALA A 38 18.18 -11.94 -7.16
N ALA A 39 19.22 -11.47 -6.44
CA ALA A 39 19.67 -10.08 -6.48
C ALA A 39 19.89 -9.53 -7.90
N GLY A 40 20.48 -10.33 -8.80
CA GLY A 40 20.75 -9.91 -10.18
C GLY A 40 19.53 -9.80 -11.11
N ILE A 41 18.36 -10.31 -10.69
CA ILE A 41 17.12 -10.28 -11.49
C ILE A 41 15.99 -9.48 -10.84
N ILE A 42 16.20 -8.96 -9.63
CA ILE A 42 15.22 -8.09 -8.97
C ILE A 42 15.11 -6.79 -9.77
N HIS A 43 13.87 -6.40 -10.13
CA HIS A 43 13.57 -5.17 -10.89
C HIS A 43 14.12 -5.16 -12.33
N LEU A 44 14.47 -6.33 -12.88
CA LEU A 44 15.01 -6.46 -14.23
C LEU A 44 14.04 -5.87 -15.27
N GLY A 45 14.51 -4.88 -16.03
CA GLY A 45 13.75 -4.21 -17.09
C GLY A 45 12.65 -3.27 -16.61
N ALA A 46 12.52 -3.05 -15.29
CA ALA A 46 11.55 -2.15 -14.70
C ALA A 46 12.16 -0.76 -14.41
N THR A 47 11.28 0.21 -14.21
CA THR A 47 11.61 1.55 -13.68
C THR A 47 10.95 1.74 -12.32
N SER A 48 11.30 2.80 -11.60
CA SER A 48 10.78 3.08 -10.25
C SER A 48 9.24 3.08 -10.17
N CYS A 49 8.57 3.65 -11.19
CA CYS A 49 7.10 3.66 -11.30
C CYS A 49 6.47 2.26 -11.41
N PHE A 50 7.21 1.23 -11.81
CA PHE A 50 6.68 -0.14 -11.79
C PHE A 50 6.29 -0.57 -10.38
N VAL A 51 7.08 -0.20 -9.36
CA VAL A 51 6.76 -0.57 -7.97
C VAL A 51 5.96 0.53 -7.27
N GLN A 52 6.30 1.81 -7.48
CA GLN A 52 5.65 2.92 -6.78
C GLN A 52 4.19 3.08 -7.23
N ASP A 53 3.95 3.38 -8.51
CA ASP A 53 2.60 3.66 -9.00
C ASP A 53 1.66 2.46 -8.85
N ASN A 54 2.14 1.24 -9.10
CA ASN A 54 1.30 0.05 -8.93
C ASN A 54 0.97 -0.22 -7.45
N ALA A 55 1.90 0.04 -6.54
CA ALA A 55 1.61 -0.04 -5.10
C ALA A 55 0.59 1.03 -4.69
N ASP A 56 0.74 2.26 -5.18
CA ASP A 56 -0.21 3.34 -4.92
C ASP A 56 -1.61 2.99 -5.44
N LEU A 57 -1.74 2.43 -6.65
CA LEU A 57 -3.01 1.97 -7.19
C LEU A 57 -3.66 0.89 -6.30
N ILE A 58 -2.87 -0.04 -5.75
CA ILE A 58 -3.35 -1.05 -4.81
C ILE A 58 -3.86 -0.38 -3.52
N VAL A 59 -3.08 0.54 -2.95
CA VAL A 59 -3.43 1.29 -1.73
C VAL A 59 -4.70 2.11 -1.93
N ILE A 60 -4.81 2.84 -3.04
CA ILE A 60 -5.98 3.66 -3.39
C ILE A 60 -7.22 2.76 -3.53
N ARG A 61 -7.12 1.67 -4.28
CA ARG A 61 -8.22 0.71 -4.47
C ARG A 61 -8.73 0.18 -3.13
N ASP A 62 -7.83 -0.24 -2.24
CA ASP A 62 -8.20 -0.84 -0.97
C ASP A 62 -8.73 0.22 0.02
N SER A 63 -8.19 1.43 -0.04
CA SER A 63 -8.71 2.60 0.70
C SER A 63 -10.14 2.96 0.27
N VAL A 64 -10.41 3.03 -1.03
CA VAL A 64 -11.76 3.30 -1.56
C VAL A 64 -12.75 2.23 -1.13
N ARG A 65 -12.36 0.95 -1.19
CA ARG A 65 -13.19 -0.16 -0.69
C ARG A 65 -13.51 -0.03 0.79
N HIS A 66 -12.54 0.40 1.60
CA HIS A 66 -12.75 0.65 3.03
C HIS A 66 -13.76 1.79 3.25
N LEU A 67 -13.59 2.92 2.54
CA LEU A 67 -14.50 4.06 2.61
C LEU A 67 -15.93 3.68 2.22
N LEU A 68 -16.11 2.97 1.09
CA LEU A 68 -17.43 2.55 0.61
C LEU A 68 -18.22 1.74 1.65
N ARG A 69 -17.56 0.80 2.35
CA ARG A 69 -18.21 0.00 3.41
C ARG A 69 -18.71 0.87 4.57
N ARG A 70 -17.90 1.83 5.00
CA ARG A 70 -18.27 2.74 6.09
C ARG A 70 -19.34 3.72 5.67
N THR A 71 -19.24 4.29 4.48
CA THR A 71 -20.26 5.18 3.91
C THR A 71 -21.60 4.48 3.77
N ALA A 72 -21.63 3.23 3.27
CA ALA A 72 -22.85 2.44 3.18
C ALA A 72 -23.51 2.25 4.57
N THR A 73 -22.71 2.02 5.60
CA THR A 73 -23.22 1.93 6.99
C THR A 73 -23.83 3.24 7.44
N VAL A 74 -23.18 4.38 7.21
CA VAL A 74 -23.72 5.70 7.57
C VAL A 74 -25.03 5.97 6.84
N LEU A 75 -25.09 5.71 5.54
CA LEU A 75 -26.29 5.89 4.73
C LEU A 75 -27.45 5.02 5.23
N ASP A 76 -27.20 3.75 5.55
CA ASP A 76 -28.20 2.84 6.12
C ASP A 76 -28.76 3.36 7.45
N ARG A 77 -27.89 3.86 8.34
CA ARG A 77 -28.32 4.44 9.63
C ARG A 77 -29.12 5.72 9.45
N MET A 78 -28.71 6.58 8.51
CA MET A 78 -29.45 7.80 8.19
C MET A 78 -30.81 7.49 7.56
N ALA A 79 -30.88 6.50 6.66
CA ALA A 79 -32.13 6.06 6.05
C ALA A 79 -33.09 5.48 7.10
N THR A 80 -32.58 4.64 8.01
CA THR A 80 -33.36 4.08 9.13
C THR A 80 -33.90 5.18 10.03
N PHE A 81 -33.08 6.20 10.34
CA PHE A 81 -33.51 7.35 11.12
C PHE A 81 -34.61 8.14 10.40
N ALA A 82 -34.40 8.46 9.12
CA ALA A 82 -35.35 9.25 8.33
C ALA A 82 -36.70 8.54 8.17
N ASP A 83 -36.70 7.22 8.00
CA ASP A 83 -37.95 6.44 7.90
C ASP A 83 -38.72 6.45 9.23
N ARG A 84 -38.02 6.31 10.36
CA ARG A 84 -38.64 6.38 11.69
C ARG A 84 -39.25 7.75 12.00
N GLU A 85 -38.56 8.83 11.65
CA GLU A 85 -39.02 10.21 11.92
C GLU A 85 -39.95 10.76 10.83
N LYS A 86 -40.37 9.96 9.85
CA LYS A 86 -41.09 10.41 8.65
C LYS A 86 -42.40 11.16 8.94
N SER A 87 -43.08 10.83 10.04
CA SER A 87 -44.34 11.47 10.46
C SER A 87 -44.15 12.50 11.57
N HIS A 88 -42.91 12.81 11.96
CA HIS A 88 -42.65 13.80 12.98
C HIS A 88 -42.87 15.21 12.41
N VAL A 89 -43.98 15.84 12.79
CA VAL A 89 -44.27 17.23 12.48
C VAL A 89 -43.78 18.08 13.64
N THR A 90 -42.73 18.88 13.42
CA THR A 90 -42.30 19.97 14.32
C THR A 90 -43.23 21.16 14.26
#